data_AF-A0AAU9DQJ6-F1
#
_entry.id   AF-A0AAU9DQJ6-F1
#
_cell.length_a   1.000
_cell.length_b   1.000
_cell.length_c   1.000
_cell.angle_alpha   90.00
_cell.angle_beta   90.00
_cell.angle_gamma   90.00
#
_symmetry.space_group_name_H-M   'P 1'
#
loop_
_entity.id
_entity.type
_entity.pdbx_description
1 polymer ?
#
loop_
_entity_poly.entity_id
_entity_poly.type
_entity_poly.pdbx_seq_one_letter_code
_entity_poly.pdbx_strand_id
1 'polypeptide(L)' 'MDSVKKAPELTNFDALNLIDIYPLPHYESSPFKKVTKNIVNEYSSKINLRAITNQQVILVEENQFTIQSAK' A
#
# COMPACT_ATOMS: atom_id res chain seq x y z
N MET A 1 -3.32 -10.34 2.94
CA MET A 1 -1.98 -9.75 2.75
C MET A 1 -0.97 -10.86 2.65
N ASP A 2 0.12 -10.58 1.96
CA ASP A 2 0.98 -11.63 1.44
C ASP A 2 1.84 -12.27 2.53
N SER A 3 2.05 -13.58 2.38
CA SER A 3 2.83 -14.35 3.32
C SER A 3 4.29 -14.37 2.91
N VAL A 4 5.16 -13.86 3.78
CA VAL A 4 6.63 -13.92 3.61
C VAL A 4 7.14 -15.36 3.43
N LYS A 5 6.41 -16.36 3.93
CA LYS A 5 6.74 -17.79 3.80
C LYS A 5 6.81 -18.27 2.35
N LYS A 6 6.20 -17.54 1.41
CA LYS A 6 6.26 -17.87 -0.03
C LYS A 6 7.57 -17.48 -0.69
N ALA A 7 8.41 -16.66 -0.05
CA ALA A 7 9.71 -16.23 -0.54
C ALA A 7 10.76 -16.36 0.58
N PRO A 8 11.11 -17.59 1.01
CA PRO A 8 11.98 -17.81 2.16
C PRO A 8 13.41 -17.28 1.97
N GLU A 9 13.87 -17.17 0.72
CA GLU A 9 15.20 -16.68 0.38
C GLU A 9 15.29 -15.15 0.29
N LEU A 10 14.16 -14.42 0.44
CA LEU A 10 14.16 -12.96 0.40
C LEU A 10 14.67 -12.39 1.73
N THR A 11 15.91 -11.89 1.72
CA THR A 11 16.61 -11.43 2.92
C THR A 11 16.42 -9.94 3.23
N ASN A 12 15.88 -9.16 2.30
CA ASN A 12 15.61 -7.73 2.44
C ASN A 12 14.27 -7.36 1.76
N PHE A 13 13.55 -6.37 2.31
CA PHE A 13 12.30 -5.83 1.77
C PHE A 13 12.44 -4.45 1.12
N ASP A 14 13.66 -3.93 0.96
CA ASP A 14 13.91 -2.79 0.09
C ASP A 14 13.33 -3.07 -1.30
N ALA A 15 12.44 -2.20 -1.73
CA ALA A 15 11.70 -2.32 -2.98
C ALA A 15 12.37 -1.47 -4.09
N LEU A 16 11.65 -1.24 -5.19
CA LEU A 16 12.17 -0.49 -6.34
C LEU A 16 12.46 0.99 -6.07
N ASN A 17 11.90 1.55 -4.99
CA ASN A 17 12.06 2.95 -4.60
C ASN A 17 11.74 3.97 -5.72
N LEU A 18 10.64 3.74 -6.47
CA LEU A 18 10.22 4.60 -7.58
C LEU A 18 9.39 5.82 -7.14
N ILE A 19 8.76 5.77 -5.96
CA ILE A 19 7.88 6.82 -5.42
C ILE A 19 8.06 6.94 -3.90
N ASP A 20 7.93 8.14 -3.34
CA ASP A 20 8.13 8.44 -1.91
C ASP A 20 6.88 8.16 -1.04
N ILE A 21 6.06 7.19 -1.46
CA ILE A 21 4.86 6.75 -0.76
C ILE A 21 4.81 5.22 -0.70
N TYR A 22 4.07 4.71 0.28
CA TYR A 22 3.85 3.28 0.47
C TYR A 22 2.37 2.95 0.20
N PRO A 23 2.01 2.46 -1.00
CA PRO A 23 0.63 2.13 -1.31
C PRO A 23 0.11 0.97 -0.44
N LEU A 24 -1.07 1.16 0.17
CA LEU A 24 -1.82 0.10 0.83
C LEU A 24 -3.08 -0.20 0.01
N PRO A 25 -3.08 -1.26 -0.82
CA PRO A 25 -4.25 -1.62 -1.61
C PRO A 25 -5.36 -2.22 -0.75
N HIS A 26 -6.56 -2.25 -1.32
CA HIS A 26 -7.77 -2.86 -0.75
C HIS A 26 -8.20 -2.28 0.61
N TYR A 27 -7.87 -1.02 0.88
CA TYR A 27 -8.23 -0.36 2.13
C TYR A 27 -9.73 -0.44 2.37
N GLU A 28 -10.11 -0.95 3.54
CA GLU A 28 -11.50 -1.22 3.94
C GLU A 28 -12.35 -2.01 2.90
N SER A 29 -11.69 -2.70 1.97
CA SER A 29 -12.34 -3.50 0.93
C SER A 29 -12.42 -4.96 1.38
N SER A 30 -13.48 -5.67 1.04
CA SER A 30 -13.61 -7.10 1.35
C SER A 30 -12.64 -7.92 0.48
N PRO A 31 -11.97 -8.99 1.00
CA PRO A 31 -12.01 -9.52 2.38
C PRO A 31 -10.96 -8.91 3.33
N PHE A 32 -10.35 -7.78 2.97
CA PHE A 32 -9.18 -7.20 3.64
C PHE A 32 -9.47 -6.12 4.68
N LYS A 33 -10.74 -5.85 5.01
CA LYS A 33 -11.17 -4.80 5.95
C LYS A 33 -10.37 -4.76 7.26
N LYS A 34 -10.30 -5.89 7.97
CA LYS A 34 -9.65 -5.95 9.29
C LYS A 34 -8.13 -5.77 9.18
N VAL A 35 -7.50 -6.46 8.22
CA VAL A 35 -6.04 -6.45 8.08
C VAL A 35 -5.53 -5.08 7.63
N THR A 36 -6.22 -4.40 6.72
CA THR A 36 -5.83 -3.06 6.26
C THR A 36 -5.93 -2.00 7.36
N LYS A 37 -6.95 -2.06 8.23
CA LYS A 37 -7.03 -1.19 9.42
C LYS A 37 -5.84 -1.38 10.36
N ASN A 38 -5.46 -2.62 10.62
CA ASN A 38 -4.31 -2.92 11.47
C ASN A 38 -3.02 -2.34 10.88
N ILE A 39 -2.82 -2.48 9.56
CA ILE A 39 -1.65 -1.90 8.88
C ILE A 39 -1.63 -0.38 9.00
N VAL A 40 -2.77 0.29 8.76
CA VAL A 40 -2.86 1.75 8.93
C VAL A 40 -2.50 2.16 10.35
N ASN A 41 -3.06 1.49 11.37
CA ASN A 41 -2.76 1.80 12.77
C ASN A 41 -1.28 1.60 13.13
N GLU A 42 -0.63 0.59 12.56
CA GLU A 42 0.74 0.23 12.89
C GLU A 42 1.80 1.08 12.15
N TYR A 43 1.51 1.50 10.91
CA TYR A 43 2.51 2.06 10.00
C TYR A 43 2.30 3.54 9.63
N SER A 44 1.11 4.11 9.79
CA SER A 44 0.85 5.49 9.30
C SER A 44 1.68 6.57 10.00
N SER A 45 2.20 6.31 11.21
CA SER A 45 3.12 7.21 11.92
C SER A 45 4.60 6.97 11.59
N LYS A 46 4.93 5.87 10.90
CA LYS A 46 6.30 5.44 10.61
C LYS A 46 6.72 5.72 9.18
N ILE A 47 5.78 5.65 8.25
CA ILE A 47 6.01 5.79 6.81
C ILE A 47 4.88 6.59 6.16
N ASN A 48 5.15 7.15 4.97
CA ASN A 48 4.18 7.88 4.16
C ASN A 48 3.18 6.91 3.49
N LEU A 49 2.39 6.22 4.30
CA LEU A 49 1.42 5.20 3.87
C LEU A 49 0.24 5.86 3.14
N ARG A 50 -0.09 5.35 1.95
CA ARG A 50 -1.21 5.84 1.12
C ARG A 50 -2.18 4.71 0.83
N ALA A 51 -3.27 4.70 1.59
CA ALA A 51 -4.31 3.69 1.47
C ALA A 51 -5.28 4.00 0.33
N ILE A 52 -5.61 3.00 -0.48
CA ILE A 52 -6.58 3.11 -1.58
C ILE A 52 -7.58 1.95 -1.54
N THR A 53 -8.84 2.24 -1.89
CA THR A 53 -9.89 1.20 -2.05
C THR A 53 -9.79 0.52 -3.41
N ASN A 54 -10.63 -0.50 -3.63
CA ASN A 54 -10.74 -1.15 -4.95
C ASN A 54 -11.29 -0.23 -6.05
N GLN A 55 -11.86 0.92 -5.67
CA GLN A 55 -12.43 1.92 -6.59
C GLN A 55 -11.51 3.13 -6.73
N GLN A 56 -10.24 3.02 -6.36
CA GLN A 56 -9.29 4.12 -6.41
C GLN A 56 -7.99 3.70 -7.10
N VAL A 57 -7.32 4.69 -7.68
CA VAL A 57 -5.99 4.59 -8.29
C VAL A 57 -5.08 5.66 -7.71
N ILE A 58 -3.77 5.41 -7.76
CA ILE A 58 -2.75 6.42 -7.53
C ILE A 58 -2.21 6.83 -8.89
N LEU A 59 -2.48 8.06 -9.31
CA LEU A 59 -1.87 8.65 -10.50
C LEU A 59 -0.56 9.32 -10.06
N VAL A 60 0.54 8.95 -10.70
CA VAL A 60 1.86 9.55 -10.48
C VAL A 60 2.29 10.21 -11.78
N GLU A 61 2.51 11.52 -11.73
CA GLU A 61 2.98 12.33 -12.84
C GLU A 61 4.17 13.14 -12.35
N GLU A 62 5.33 12.92 -12.97
CA GLU A 62 6.62 13.46 -12.53
C GLU A 62 6.87 13.13 -11.04
N ASN A 63 6.89 14.15 -10.17
CA ASN A 63 7.12 14.02 -8.73
C ASN A 63 5.85 14.26 -7.90
N GLN A 64 4.67 14.28 -8.54
CA GLN A 64 3.39 14.49 -7.87
C GLN A 64 2.57 13.21 -7.92
N PHE A 65 1.79 12.97 -6.86
CA PHE A 65 0.82 11.89 -6.84
C PHE A 65 -0.56 12.40 -6.42
N THR A 66 -1.61 11.81 -7.00
CA THR A 66 -3.00 12.03 -6.60
C THR A 66 -3.72 10.71 -6.45
N ILE A 67 -4.70 10.65 -5.54
CA ILE A 67 -5.61 9.51 -5.42
C ILE A 67 -6.92 9.90 -6.11
N GLN A 68 -7.34 9.09 -7.08
CA GLN A 68 -8.54 9.34 -7.88
C GLN A 68 -9.45 8.12 -7.85
N SER A 69 -10.75 8.30 -8.08
CA SER A 69 -11.63 7.17 -8.31
C SER A 69 -11.28 6.48 -9.64
N ALA A 70 -11.20 5.15 -9.63
CA ALA A 70 -11.11 4.34 -10.84
C ALA A 70 -12.41 4.52 -11.64
N LYS A 71 -12.28 4.72 -12.96
CA LYS A 71 -13.42 4.81 -13.89
C LYS A 71 -14.02 3.44 -14.17
#